data_AF-A0A9E5VA54-F1
#
_entry.id   AF-A0A9E5VA54-F1
#
_cell.length_a   1.000
_cell.length_b   1.000
_cell.length_c   1.000
_cell.angle_alpha   90.00
_cell.angle_beta   90.00
_cell.angle_gamma   90.00
#
_symmetry.space_group_name_H-M   'P 1'
#
loop_
_entity.id
_entity.type
_entity.pdbx_description
1 polymer ?
#
loop_
_entity_poly.entity_id
_entity_poly.type
_entity_poly.pdbx_seq_one_letter_code
_entity_poly.pdbx_strand_id
1 'polypeptide(L)'
;MFNRWSINIIFCCFVSLPLFNLSIVNAAEIRNGVKQISPDIATGNSSQEIPQIELSPGYGVNISFIKSGEIVEKVWLDNPAIASLDVDGCLSGLLQECELSGATVIHLRKINRLELWQLPRTNTSLLTVITRGKSGRKVYLFRVTTGKQVSNHHTIEIIPPVNINPELTTFSNTNNTGNLKQISRGLNIAQQQGLISKRSRLWKRIEQFLINVRSGKSINLAARDSGISMRLINRLGELGNSEDKQQRFINYSK
;
A
#
# COMPACT_ATOMS: atom_id res chain seq x y z
N MET A 1 -1.39 -81.88 42.59
CA MET A 1 -0.65 -80.64 42.91
C MET A 1 -0.70 -79.77 41.66
N PHE A 2 -1.52 -78.71 41.69
CA PHE A 2 -1.89 -77.88 40.55
C PHE A 2 -0.71 -77.01 40.08
N ASN A 3 -0.45 -76.94 38.77
CA ASN A 3 0.44 -75.94 38.19
C ASN A 3 -0.33 -75.12 37.14
N ARG A 4 -0.61 -73.86 37.50
CA ARG A 4 -1.34 -72.87 36.68
C ARG A 4 -0.39 -72.26 35.66
N TRP A 5 -0.77 -72.32 34.39
CA TRP A 5 -0.24 -71.50 33.30
C TRP A 5 -0.71 -70.05 33.48
N SER A 6 0.22 -69.10 33.45
CA SER A 6 -0.07 -67.66 33.44
C SER A 6 0.06 -67.12 32.01
N ILE A 7 -1.06 -66.69 31.45
CA ILE A 7 -1.16 -66.00 30.15
C ILE A 7 -0.88 -64.52 30.40
N ASN A 8 0.17 -63.95 29.79
CA ASN A 8 0.42 -62.51 29.78
C ASN A 8 -0.41 -61.85 28.67
N ILE A 9 -1.44 -61.11 29.04
CA ILE A 9 -2.20 -60.25 28.13
C ILE A 9 -1.51 -58.88 28.09
N ILE A 10 -0.93 -58.53 26.94
CA ILE A 10 -0.37 -57.19 26.69
C ILE A 10 -1.54 -56.25 26.40
N PHE A 11 -1.80 -55.31 27.30
CA PHE A 11 -2.78 -54.24 27.14
C PHE A 11 -2.12 -53.11 26.33
N CYS A 12 -2.38 -53.04 25.02
CA CYS A 12 -2.01 -51.88 24.21
C CYS A 12 -2.95 -50.71 24.55
N CYS A 13 -2.52 -49.81 25.43
CA CYS A 13 -3.15 -48.51 25.60
C CYS A 13 -2.95 -47.67 24.32
N PHE A 14 -3.98 -47.60 23.48
CA PHE A 14 -4.11 -46.57 22.46
C PHE A 14 -4.27 -45.21 23.15
N VAL A 15 -3.18 -44.45 23.26
CA VAL A 15 -3.24 -43.05 23.67
C VAL A 15 -3.75 -42.26 22.45
N SER A 16 -5.05 -41.95 22.48
CA SER A 16 -5.69 -41.01 21.55
C SER A 16 -5.04 -39.62 21.73
N LEU A 17 -4.10 -39.27 20.85
CA LEU A 17 -3.61 -37.91 20.74
C LEU A 17 -4.75 -37.00 20.28
N PRO A 18 -5.11 -35.94 21.01
CA PRO A 18 -6.08 -34.99 20.52
C PRO A 18 -5.49 -34.33 19.26
N LEU A 19 -6.24 -34.39 18.17
CA LEU A 19 -5.98 -33.59 16.97
C LEU A 19 -6.06 -32.11 17.37
N PHE A 20 -4.93 -31.53 17.74
CA PHE A 20 -4.80 -30.10 17.90
C PHE A 20 -5.05 -29.48 16.53
N ASN A 21 -6.19 -28.82 16.43
CA ASN A 21 -6.56 -27.98 15.30
C ASN A 21 -5.57 -26.81 15.30
N LEU A 22 -4.44 -26.97 14.60
CA LEU A 22 -3.49 -25.91 14.35
C LEU A 22 -4.18 -24.91 13.43
N SER A 23 -4.81 -23.91 14.04
CA SER A 23 -5.20 -22.70 13.33
C SER A 23 -3.96 -22.22 12.58
N ILE A 24 -4.01 -22.25 11.24
CA ILE A 24 -3.00 -21.60 10.41
C ILE A 24 -3.18 -20.11 10.65
N VAL A 25 -2.48 -19.60 11.66
CA VAL A 25 -2.29 -18.16 11.83
C VAL A 25 -1.35 -17.78 10.70
N ASN A 26 -1.91 -17.26 9.61
CA ASN A 26 -1.13 -16.48 8.66
C ASN A 26 -0.57 -15.29 9.43
N ALA A 27 0.64 -15.42 9.93
CA ALA A 27 1.41 -14.32 10.48
C ALA A 27 1.76 -13.40 9.30
N ALA A 28 0.87 -12.46 9.00
CA ALA A 28 1.30 -11.23 8.37
C ALA A 28 2.21 -10.54 9.38
N GLU A 29 3.52 -10.65 9.18
CA GLU A 29 4.53 -9.98 9.99
C GLU A 29 4.26 -8.47 9.96
N ILE A 30 3.72 -7.94 11.06
CA ILE A 30 3.55 -6.50 11.23
C ILE A 30 4.96 -5.93 11.35
N ARG A 31 5.44 -5.29 10.27
CA ARG A 31 6.75 -4.61 10.23
C ARG A 31 6.72 -3.41 11.16
N ASN A 32 6.88 -3.64 12.46
CA ASN A 32 6.73 -2.61 13.49
C ASN A 32 7.69 -1.42 13.32
N GLY A 33 8.77 -1.54 12.53
CA GLY A 33 9.76 -0.48 12.30
C GLY A 33 9.58 0.37 11.03
N VAL A 34 8.67 0.02 10.12
CA VAL A 34 8.53 0.68 8.80
C VAL A 34 7.14 1.26 8.59
N LYS A 35 7.07 2.57 8.34
CA LYS A 35 5.83 3.27 7.98
C LYS A 35 5.79 3.52 6.48
N GLN A 36 4.76 3.01 5.81
CA GLN A 36 4.55 3.26 4.38
C GLN A 36 3.62 4.46 4.15
N ILE A 37 4.00 5.33 3.22
CA ILE A 37 3.27 6.55 2.89
C ILE A 37 3.14 6.65 1.38
N SER A 38 1.94 7.01 0.90
CA SER A 38 1.75 7.26 -0.54
C SER A 38 2.23 8.66 -0.93
N PRO A 39 2.68 8.84 -2.19
CA PRO A 39 2.99 10.16 -2.74
C PRO A 39 1.90 11.19 -2.51
N ASP A 40 0.63 10.87 -2.77
CA ASP A 40 -0.47 11.83 -2.66
C ASP A 40 -0.59 12.47 -1.27
N ILE A 41 -0.31 11.71 -0.21
CA ILE A 41 -0.31 12.22 1.16
C ILE A 41 0.89 13.15 1.37
N ALA A 42 2.08 12.68 1.03
CA ALA A 42 3.31 13.41 1.29
C ALA A 42 3.53 14.62 0.37
N THR A 43 2.85 14.71 -0.78
CA THR A 43 2.85 15.89 -1.66
C THR A 43 1.69 16.85 -1.37
N GLY A 44 0.86 16.58 -0.36
CA GLY A 44 -0.28 17.44 -0.02
C GLY A 44 -1.47 17.37 -1.00
N ASN A 45 -1.53 16.36 -1.86
CA ASN A 45 -2.63 16.15 -2.82
C ASN A 45 -3.76 15.28 -2.24
N SER A 46 -3.74 15.02 -0.93
CA SER A 46 -4.75 14.26 -0.20
C SER A 46 -5.40 15.13 0.88
N SER A 47 -6.57 14.72 1.38
CA SER A 47 -7.21 15.36 2.54
C SER A 47 -6.54 15.01 3.88
N GLN A 48 -5.50 14.18 3.88
CA GLN A 48 -4.75 13.82 5.09
C GLN A 48 -3.69 14.87 5.41
N GLU A 49 -3.35 14.98 6.69
CA GLU A 49 -2.29 15.87 7.14
C GLU A 49 -0.91 15.47 6.58
N ILE A 50 -0.04 16.47 6.45
CA ILE A 50 1.36 16.27 6.07
C ILE A 50 2.00 15.29 7.05
N PRO A 51 2.70 14.24 6.58
CA PRO A 51 3.31 13.25 7.45
C PRO A 51 4.25 13.84 8.50
N GLN A 52 4.08 13.39 9.75
CA GLN A 52 5.00 13.71 10.83
C GLN A 52 6.13 12.68 10.95
N ILE A 53 7.34 13.18 11.19
CA ILE A 53 8.56 12.45 11.51
C ILE A 53 9.01 12.88 12.90
N GLU A 54 8.95 11.97 13.86
CA GLU A 54 9.46 12.22 15.21
C GLU A 54 10.90 11.71 15.35
N LEU A 55 11.80 12.59 15.76
CA LEU A 55 13.21 12.27 15.97
C LEU A 55 13.49 12.00 17.45
N SER A 56 13.87 10.77 17.76
CA SER A 56 14.17 10.31 19.13
C SER A 56 15.67 10.39 19.43
N PRO A 57 16.08 10.65 20.68
CA PRO A 57 17.48 10.55 21.09
C PRO A 57 18.04 9.15 20.82
N GLY A 58 19.26 9.06 20.26
CA GLY A 58 19.95 7.79 20.01
C GLY A 58 19.55 7.07 18.71
N TYR A 59 18.44 7.46 18.07
CA TYR A 59 17.94 6.81 16.85
C TYR A 59 17.86 7.80 15.69
N GLY A 60 18.09 7.32 14.47
CA GLY A 60 17.83 8.04 13.24
C GLY A 60 16.53 7.57 12.59
N VAL A 61 16.03 8.35 11.65
CA VAL A 61 14.90 7.99 10.79
C VAL A 61 15.33 8.07 9.34
N ASN A 62 15.07 7.00 8.59
CA ASN A 62 15.30 6.95 7.15
C ASN A 62 14.02 7.30 6.40
N ILE A 63 14.12 8.08 5.33
CA ILE A 63 13.05 8.31 4.36
C ILE A 63 13.53 7.72 3.04
N SER A 64 12.87 6.66 2.56
CA SER A 64 13.28 5.91 1.39
C SER A 64 12.34 6.15 0.21
N PHE A 65 12.92 6.57 -0.91
CA PHE A 65 12.30 6.71 -2.23
C PHE A 65 12.64 5.54 -3.16
N ILE A 66 13.36 4.52 -2.66
CA ILE A 66 13.76 3.33 -3.44
C ILE A 66 12.53 2.65 -4.05
N LYS A 67 11.46 2.48 -3.28
CA LYS A 67 10.22 1.82 -3.75
C LYS A 67 9.42 2.67 -4.73
N SER A 68 9.51 4.01 -4.66
CA SER A 68 8.91 4.89 -5.67
C SER A 68 9.74 4.98 -6.95
N GLY A 69 11.01 4.56 -6.90
CA GLY A 69 11.95 4.69 -8.02
C GLY A 69 12.26 6.15 -8.33
N GLU A 70 12.15 7.03 -7.34
CA GLU A 70 12.41 8.45 -7.47
C GLU A 70 13.79 8.79 -6.93
N ILE A 71 14.48 9.71 -7.61
CA ILE A 71 15.77 10.24 -7.22
C ILE A 71 15.56 11.57 -6.52
N VAL A 72 16.11 11.72 -5.33
CA VAL A 72 16.16 12.98 -4.58
C VAL A 72 17.19 13.90 -5.24
N GLU A 73 16.75 15.08 -5.66
CA GLU A 73 17.61 16.10 -6.27
C GLU A 73 18.02 17.17 -5.26
N LYS A 74 17.11 17.52 -4.35
CA LYS A 74 17.31 18.62 -3.41
C LYS A 74 16.50 18.40 -2.15
N VAL A 75 17.06 18.84 -1.02
CA VAL A 75 16.38 18.80 0.27
C VAL A 75 16.59 20.11 1.00
N TRP A 76 15.54 20.57 1.67
CA TRP A 76 15.59 21.69 2.60
C TRP A 76 15.05 21.28 3.95
N LEU A 77 15.71 21.75 4.99
CA LEU A 77 15.28 21.63 6.38
C LEU A 77 15.23 23.03 6.97
N ASP A 78 14.01 23.55 7.21
CA ASP A 78 13.80 24.95 7.62
C ASP A 78 14.44 25.30 8.97
N ASN A 79 14.54 24.33 9.87
CA ASN A 79 15.18 24.48 11.17
C ASN A 79 16.25 23.38 11.36
N PRO A 80 17.50 23.63 10.92
CA PRO A 80 18.61 22.71 11.10
C PRO A 80 19.12 22.66 12.56
N ALA A 81 18.62 23.53 13.45
CA ALA A 81 19.08 23.55 14.84
C ALA A 81 18.71 22.30 15.64
N ILE A 82 17.78 21.47 15.15
CA ILE A 82 17.23 20.32 15.88
C ILE A 82 17.59 18.96 15.25
N ALA A 83 18.10 18.95 14.02
CA ALA A 83 18.41 17.71 13.32
C ALA A 83 19.61 17.85 12.38
N SER A 84 20.38 16.78 12.28
CA SER A 84 21.31 16.57 11.18
C SER A 84 20.62 15.86 10.03
N LEU A 85 21.05 16.16 8.81
CA LEU A 85 20.58 15.55 7.57
C LEU A 85 21.76 14.95 6.83
N ASP A 86 21.58 13.73 6.35
CA ASP A 86 22.52 13.01 5.50
C ASP A 86 21.76 12.23 4.41
N VAL A 87 22.46 11.78 3.38
CA VAL A 87 21.88 11.06 2.23
C VAL A 87 22.79 9.93 1.76
N ASP A 88 22.22 8.92 1.12
CA ASP A 88 22.95 7.77 0.54
C ASP A 88 23.65 8.08 -0.80
N GLY A 89 23.68 9.35 -1.22
CA GLY A 89 24.23 9.78 -2.49
C GLY A 89 24.64 11.26 -2.47
N CYS A 90 24.75 11.88 -3.65
CA CYS A 90 25.24 13.26 -3.76
C CYS A 90 24.14 14.21 -4.22
N LEU A 91 23.87 15.28 -3.46
CA LEU A 91 22.89 16.30 -3.84
C LEU A 91 23.57 17.54 -4.42
N SER A 92 23.26 17.87 -5.67
CA SER A 92 23.78 19.05 -6.35
C SER A 92 23.35 20.34 -5.65
N GLY A 93 24.25 21.31 -5.55
CA GLY A 93 23.94 22.61 -4.92
C GLY A 93 23.97 22.59 -3.40
N LEU A 94 24.45 21.50 -2.79
CA LEU A 94 25.17 21.54 -1.52
C LEU A 94 26.66 21.72 -1.82
N LEU A 95 27.50 21.95 -0.80
CA LEU A 95 28.90 22.42 -0.84
C LEU A 95 29.86 21.73 -1.84
N GLN A 96 29.45 20.66 -2.52
CA GLN A 96 30.26 19.86 -3.43
C GLN A 96 29.57 19.68 -4.80
N GLU A 97 30.34 19.84 -5.87
CA GLU A 97 29.91 19.48 -7.22
C GLU A 97 29.87 17.96 -7.36
N CYS A 98 28.70 17.43 -7.70
CA CYS A 98 28.49 16.00 -7.89
C CYS A 98 28.73 15.63 -9.37
N GLU A 99 29.63 14.67 -9.66
CA GLU A 99 29.74 14.08 -11.01
C GLU A 99 28.45 13.35 -11.40
N LEU A 100 27.84 12.66 -10.43
CA LEU A 100 26.53 12.04 -10.52
C LEU A 100 25.70 12.47 -9.32
N SER A 101 24.64 13.23 -9.58
CA SER A 101 23.75 13.71 -8.52
C SER A 101 22.50 12.85 -8.40
N GLY A 102 22.17 12.53 -7.17
CA GLY A 102 21.01 11.76 -6.81
C GLY A 102 21.23 11.03 -5.50
N ALA A 103 20.20 11.01 -4.68
CA ALA A 103 20.08 10.13 -3.52
C ALA A 103 18.74 9.41 -3.59
N THR A 104 18.60 8.28 -2.90
CA THR A 104 17.33 7.55 -2.78
C THR A 104 16.86 7.43 -1.34
N VAL A 105 17.74 7.69 -0.38
CA VAL A 105 17.46 7.66 1.05
C VAL A 105 17.97 8.93 1.70
N ILE A 106 17.11 9.53 2.52
CA ILE A 106 17.47 10.64 3.42
C ILE A 106 17.53 10.09 4.84
N HIS A 107 18.62 10.35 5.54
CA HIS A 107 18.79 10.03 6.94
C HIS A 107 18.66 11.30 7.79
N LEU A 108 17.76 11.27 8.77
CA LEU A 108 17.60 12.33 9.76
C LEU A 108 17.95 11.82 11.14
N ARG A 109 18.68 12.62 11.91
CA ARG A 109 18.99 12.31 13.31
C ARG A 109 18.81 13.55 14.17
N LYS A 110 18.24 13.36 15.37
CA LYS A 110 18.17 14.41 16.38
C LYS A 110 19.58 14.82 16.80
N ILE A 111 19.85 16.11 16.85
CA ILE A 111 21.08 16.65 17.44
C ILE A 111 20.76 17.38 18.75
N ASN A 112 21.81 17.66 19.52
CA ASN A 112 21.71 18.67 20.56
C ASN A 112 21.37 20.01 19.90
N ARG A 113 20.43 20.72 20.51
CA ARG A 113 19.92 21.95 19.92
C ARG A 113 21.06 22.95 19.73
N LEU A 114 21.19 23.48 18.51
CA LEU A 114 22.08 24.59 18.22
C LEU A 114 21.37 25.91 18.52
N GLU A 115 22.09 26.89 19.07
CA GLU A 115 21.58 28.24 19.25
C GLU A 115 21.93 29.08 18.00
N LEU A 116 20.94 29.31 17.15
CA LEU A 116 21.07 30.05 15.90
C LEU A 116 20.29 31.37 16.01
N TRP A 117 20.99 32.49 16.15
CA TRP A 117 20.38 33.78 16.50
C TRP A 117 19.36 34.32 15.49
N GLN A 118 19.45 33.87 14.23
CA GLN A 118 18.56 34.31 13.15
C GLN A 118 17.35 33.38 12.95
N LEU A 119 17.23 32.30 13.72
CA LEU A 119 16.11 31.36 13.60
C LEU A 119 15.25 31.33 14.87
N PRO A 120 13.92 31.26 14.73
CA PRO A 120 13.03 31.16 15.88
C PRO A 120 13.28 29.86 16.66
N ARG A 121 13.15 29.94 17.98
CA ARG A 121 13.40 28.80 18.86
C ARG A 121 12.22 27.83 18.87
N THR A 122 12.14 26.92 17.89
CA THR A 122 11.09 25.89 17.77
C THR A 122 11.63 24.46 17.84
N ASN A 123 10.80 23.49 18.24
CA ASN A 123 11.14 22.05 18.24
C ASN A 123 10.64 21.32 16.98
N THR A 124 10.32 22.09 15.95
CA THR A 124 9.72 21.60 14.72
C THR A 124 10.44 22.18 13.52
N SER A 125 10.45 21.43 12.42
CA SER A 125 10.93 21.88 11.12
C SER A 125 9.99 21.35 10.04
N LEU A 126 9.89 22.07 8.93
CA LEU A 126 9.44 21.46 7.69
C LEU A 126 10.67 20.88 6.98
N LEU A 127 10.52 19.66 6.46
CA LEU A 127 11.44 19.05 5.51
C LEU A 127 10.76 19.08 4.15
N THR A 128 11.41 19.73 3.18
CA THR A 128 10.95 19.78 1.79
C THR A 128 11.92 18.98 0.94
N VAL A 129 11.42 17.98 0.23
CA VAL A 129 12.23 17.09 -0.61
C VAL A 129 11.76 17.22 -2.05
N ILE A 130 12.68 17.57 -2.94
CA ILE A 130 12.42 17.55 -4.38
C ILE A 130 12.96 16.25 -4.97
N THR A 131 12.08 15.51 -5.64
CA THR A 131 12.47 14.29 -6.34
C THR A 131 12.12 14.33 -7.82
N ARG A 132 12.79 13.49 -8.60
CA ARG A 132 12.49 13.22 -10.01
C ARG A 132 12.25 11.72 -10.19
N GLY A 133 11.13 11.38 -10.80
CA GLY A 133 10.83 10.02 -11.25
C GLY A 133 10.24 10.00 -12.65
N LYS A 134 9.74 8.83 -13.08
CA LYS A 134 9.13 8.64 -14.41
C LYS A 134 7.92 9.56 -14.67
N SER A 135 7.21 9.94 -13.62
CA SER A 135 6.03 10.82 -13.69
C SER A 135 6.37 12.31 -13.64
N GLY A 136 7.66 12.66 -13.66
CA GLY A 136 8.15 14.03 -13.56
C GLY A 136 8.69 14.37 -12.18
N ARG A 137 8.78 15.67 -11.92
CA ARG A 137 9.34 16.24 -10.68
C ARG A 137 8.24 16.39 -9.63
N LYS A 138 8.54 16.05 -8.38
CA LYS A 138 7.59 16.15 -7.25
C LYS A 138 8.22 16.86 -6.06
N VAL A 139 7.35 17.47 -5.26
CA VAL A 139 7.71 18.14 -4.01
C VAL A 139 7.00 17.41 -2.87
N TYR A 140 7.79 16.81 -1.99
CA TYR A 140 7.34 16.12 -0.80
C TYR A 140 7.55 16.99 0.43
N LEU A 141 6.60 16.95 1.35
CA LEU A 141 6.61 17.71 2.59
C LEU A 141 6.51 16.74 3.78
N PHE A 142 7.34 16.96 4.79
CA PHE A 142 7.29 16.23 6.05
C PHE A 142 7.47 17.17 7.23
N ARG A 143 6.62 17.04 8.25
CA ARG A 143 6.78 17.78 9.50
C ARG A 143 7.76 17.01 10.40
N VAL A 144 8.92 17.58 10.66
CA VAL A 144 9.92 17.01 11.57
C VAL A 144 9.74 17.58 12.96
N THR A 145 9.69 16.73 13.98
CA THR A 145 9.52 17.12 15.39
C THR A 145 10.53 16.38 16.27
N THR A 146 10.96 17.00 17.37
CA THR A 146 11.81 16.30 18.36
C THR A 146 10.96 15.54 19.37
N GLY A 147 11.20 14.25 19.49
CA GLY A 147 10.60 13.38 20.50
C GLY A 147 11.44 13.26 21.77
N LYS A 148 10.78 12.77 22.83
CA LYS A 148 11.45 12.31 24.07
C LYS A 148 11.52 10.79 24.16
N GLN A 149 10.55 10.10 23.58
CA GLN A 149 10.48 8.64 23.56
C GLN A 149 11.00 8.10 22.24
N VAL A 150 11.38 6.83 22.22
CA VAL A 150 11.79 6.12 21.00
C VAL A 150 10.54 5.89 20.14
N SER A 151 10.53 6.43 18.92
CA SER A 151 9.47 6.19 17.94
C SER A 151 9.43 4.71 17.57
N ASN A 152 8.21 4.18 17.38
CA ASN A 152 8.04 2.81 16.90
C ASN A 152 8.57 2.62 15.47
N HIS A 153 8.63 3.68 14.67
CA HIS A 153 9.07 3.62 13.27
C HIS A 153 10.38 4.38 13.08
N HIS A 154 11.35 3.71 12.44
CA HIS A 154 12.67 4.27 12.09
C HIS A 154 12.90 4.35 10.58
N THR A 155 11.94 3.88 9.79
CA THR A 155 11.99 4.00 8.33
C THR A 155 10.63 4.38 7.80
N ILE A 156 10.61 5.39 6.93
CA ILE A 156 9.46 5.81 6.16
C ILE A 156 9.73 5.41 4.71
N GLU A 157 8.83 4.66 4.10
CA GLU A 157 8.93 4.28 2.70
C GLU A 157 7.87 5.03 1.90
N ILE A 158 8.31 5.76 0.88
CA ILE A 158 7.40 6.31 -0.13
C ILE A 158 7.08 5.18 -1.10
N ILE A 159 5.85 4.69 -1.00
CA ILE A 159 5.36 3.63 -1.85
C ILE A 159 4.49 4.25 -2.95
N PRO A 160 4.83 4.08 -4.23
CA PRO A 160 3.95 4.53 -5.28
C PRO A 160 2.62 3.79 -5.11
N PRO A 161 1.49 4.42 -5.47
CA PRO A 161 0.25 3.65 -5.55
C PRO A 161 0.56 2.43 -6.42
N VAL A 162 0.17 1.25 -5.95
CA VAL A 162 0.38 0.02 -6.71
C VAL A 162 -0.25 0.22 -8.08
N ASN A 163 0.58 0.50 -9.09
CA ASN A 163 0.21 0.38 -10.47
C ASN A 163 0.01 -1.12 -10.67
N ILE A 164 -1.21 -1.59 -10.42
CA ILE A 164 -1.64 -2.88 -10.94
C ILE A 164 -1.44 -2.72 -12.44
N ASN A 165 -0.37 -3.32 -12.98
CA ASN A 165 0.00 -3.20 -14.38
C ASN A 165 -1.26 -3.44 -15.22
N PRO A 166 -1.79 -2.42 -15.90
CA PRO A 166 -3.01 -2.54 -16.67
C PRO A 166 -2.75 -3.18 -18.03
N GLU A 167 -1.79 -4.11 -18.14
CA GLU A 167 -1.61 -4.92 -19.36
C GLU A 167 -2.76 -5.90 -19.62
N LEU A 168 -3.87 -5.79 -18.87
CA LEU A 168 -5.18 -6.29 -19.26
C LEU A 168 -6.34 -5.28 -19.11
N THR A 169 -6.12 -4.00 -18.69
CA THR A 169 -7.25 -3.07 -18.51
C THR A 169 -7.46 -2.20 -19.74
N THR A 170 -8.10 -2.80 -20.73
CA THR A 170 -8.78 -2.11 -21.84
C THR A 170 -10.05 -1.41 -21.36
N PHE A 171 -9.99 -0.70 -20.22
CA PHE A 171 -11.11 0.10 -19.71
C PHE A 171 -10.69 1.56 -19.70
N SER A 172 -10.65 2.14 -20.91
CA SER A 172 -10.45 3.56 -21.11
C SER A 172 -11.53 4.37 -20.38
N ASN A 173 -11.09 5.47 -19.78
CA ASN A 173 -11.86 6.48 -19.06
C ASN A 173 -12.78 7.29 -19.99
N THR A 174 -13.68 6.64 -20.72
CA THR A 174 -14.71 7.29 -21.52
C THR A 174 -16.02 6.53 -21.34
N ASN A 175 -16.92 7.13 -20.56
CA ASN A 175 -18.28 6.69 -20.19
C ASN A 175 -18.37 5.70 -19.01
N ASN A 176 -18.32 6.24 -17.78
CA ASN A 176 -18.61 5.52 -16.53
C ASN A 176 -19.93 4.71 -16.59
N THR A 177 -20.94 5.22 -17.31
CA THR A 177 -22.23 4.55 -17.54
C THR A 177 -22.14 3.34 -18.48
N GLY A 178 -21.25 3.36 -19.49
CA GLY A 178 -21.01 2.22 -20.38
C GLY A 178 -20.30 1.07 -19.65
N ASN A 179 -19.26 1.42 -18.89
CA ASN A 179 -18.46 0.47 -18.12
C ASN A 179 -19.29 -0.19 -17.01
N LEU A 180 -20.15 0.56 -16.33
CA LEU A 180 -21.02 0.01 -15.28
C LEU A 180 -22.03 -1.00 -15.82
N LYS A 181 -22.59 -0.76 -17.01
CA LYS A 181 -23.50 -1.71 -17.68
C LYS A 181 -22.78 -3.03 -18.01
N GLN A 182 -21.56 -2.95 -18.52
CA GLN A 182 -20.74 -4.13 -18.82
C GLN A 182 -20.42 -4.94 -17.54
N ILE A 183 -20.00 -4.27 -16.47
CA ILE A 183 -19.72 -4.93 -15.19
C ILE A 183 -20.97 -5.60 -14.61
N SER A 184 -22.12 -4.91 -14.65
CA SER A 184 -23.40 -5.49 -14.20
C SER A 184 -23.81 -6.71 -15.04
N ARG A 185 -23.58 -6.68 -16.36
CA ARG A 185 -23.84 -7.82 -17.24
C ARG A 185 -22.91 -8.99 -16.91
N GLY A 186 -21.62 -8.75 -16.75
CA GLY A 186 -20.66 -9.78 -16.37
C GLY A 186 -20.94 -10.43 -15.02
N LEU A 187 -21.47 -9.67 -14.05
CA LEU A 187 -21.93 -10.22 -12.77
C LEU A 187 -23.09 -11.20 -12.95
N ASN A 188 -24.06 -10.86 -13.80
CA ASN A 188 -25.18 -11.75 -14.12
C ASN A 188 -24.70 -13.01 -14.84
N ILE A 189 -23.77 -12.88 -15.80
CA ILE A 189 -23.18 -14.02 -16.51
C ILE A 189 -22.44 -14.93 -15.53
N ALA A 190 -21.60 -14.38 -14.64
CA ALA A 190 -20.89 -15.15 -13.63
C ALA A 190 -21.86 -15.91 -12.71
N GLN A 191 -23.03 -15.35 -12.43
CA GLN A 191 -24.07 -16.01 -11.65
C GLN A 191 -24.74 -17.15 -12.43
N GLN A 192 -25.08 -16.91 -13.69
CA GLN A 192 -25.67 -17.93 -14.57
C GLN A 192 -24.73 -19.12 -14.77
N GLN A 193 -23.43 -18.86 -14.87
CA GLN A 193 -22.37 -19.87 -14.98
C GLN A 193 -22.03 -20.55 -13.64
N GLY A 194 -22.72 -20.19 -12.54
CA GLY A 194 -22.47 -20.77 -11.22
C GLY A 194 -21.15 -20.35 -10.57
N LEU A 195 -20.41 -19.39 -11.13
CA LEU A 195 -19.15 -18.88 -10.59
C LEU A 195 -19.33 -18.05 -9.32
N ILE A 196 -20.53 -17.47 -9.14
CA ILE A 196 -20.90 -16.70 -7.96
C ILE A 196 -22.37 -16.92 -7.59
N SER A 197 -22.65 -17.06 -6.31
CA SER A 197 -24.02 -17.17 -5.78
C SER A 197 -24.53 -15.82 -5.29
N LYS A 198 -25.83 -15.53 -5.52
CA LYS A 198 -26.51 -14.33 -4.99
C LYS A 198 -26.47 -14.23 -3.45
N ARG A 199 -26.32 -15.36 -2.77
CA ARG A 199 -26.23 -15.40 -1.29
C ARG A 199 -24.81 -15.19 -0.77
N SER A 200 -23.80 -15.19 -1.66
CA SER A 200 -22.40 -15.10 -1.26
C SER A 200 -22.05 -13.72 -0.71
N ARG A 201 -21.07 -13.68 0.21
CA ARG A 201 -20.49 -12.41 0.70
C ARG A 201 -19.89 -11.59 -0.45
N LEU A 202 -19.32 -12.26 -1.46
CA LEU A 202 -18.75 -11.60 -2.62
C LEU A 202 -19.82 -10.87 -3.45
N TRP A 203 -20.99 -11.48 -3.65
CA TRP A 203 -22.11 -10.85 -4.37
C TRP A 203 -22.52 -9.54 -3.71
N LYS A 204 -22.74 -9.55 -2.39
CA LYS A 204 -23.12 -8.35 -1.62
C LYS A 204 -22.08 -7.21 -1.75
N ARG A 205 -20.80 -7.55 -1.79
CA ARG A 205 -19.72 -6.57 -1.97
C ARG A 205 -19.72 -5.98 -3.36
N ILE A 206 -20.01 -6.78 -4.38
CA ILE A 206 -20.12 -6.29 -5.77
C ILE A 206 -21.38 -5.42 -5.92
N GLU A 207 -22.50 -5.77 -5.29
CA GLU A 207 -23.69 -4.90 -5.25
C GLU A 207 -23.40 -3.56 -4.60
N GLN A 208 -22.71 -3.56 -3.45
CA GLN A 208 -22.31 -2.31 -2.78
C GLN A 208 -21.41 -1.46 -3.68
N PHE A 209 -20.50 -2.07 -4.42
CA PHE A 209 -19.67 -1.39 -5.40
C PHE A 209 -20.53 -0.74 -6.49
N LEU A 210 -21.48 -1.47 -7.07
CA LEU A 210 -22.38 -0.94 -8.11
C LEU A 210 -23.22 0.23 -7.59
N ILE A 211 -23.71 0.15 -6.34
CA ILE A 211 -24.44 1.24 -5.67
C ILE A 211 -23.54 2.48 -5.54
N ASN A 212 -22.32 2.31 -5.01
CA ASN A 212 -21.34 3.38 -4.82
C ASN A 212 -20.99 4.09 -6.13
N VAL A 213 -20.83 3.35 -7.23
CA VAL A 213 -20.54 3.96 -8.54
C VAL A 213 -21.76 4.72 -9.08
N ARG A 214 -22.98 4.18 -8.90
CA ARG A 214 -24.23 4.88 -9.29
C ARG A 214 -24.47 6.16 -8.52
N SER A 215 -23.99 6.26 -7.27
CA SER A 215 -24.08 7.48 -6.47
C SER A 215 -23.00 8.52 -6.82
N GLY A 216 -22.19 8.28 -7.87
CA GLY A 216 -21.21 9.25 -8.37
C GLY A 216 -19.79 9.05 -7.83
N LYS A 217 -19.52 8.01 -7.01
CA LYS A 217 -18.15 7.70 -6.61
C LYS A 217 -17.34 7.16 -7.78
N SER A 218 -16.04 7.45 -7.78
CA SER A 218 -15.12 6.86 -8.76
C SER A 218 -15.00 5.34 -8.57
N ILE A 219 -14.74 4.61 -9.65
CA ILE A 219 -14.61 3.15 -9.64
C ILE A 219 -13.56 2.68 -8.63
N ASN A 220 -12.40 3.34 -8.58
CA ASN A 220 -11.31 2.98 -7.67
C ASN A 220 -11.69 3.18 -6.20
N LEU A 221 -12.37 4.29 -5.86
CA LEU A 221 -12.83 4.55 -4.50
C LEU A 221 -13.96 3.58 -4.10
N ALA A 222 -14.93 3.36 -5.00
CA ALA A 222 -16.00 2.40 -4.77
C ALA A 222 -15.49 0.97 -4.56
N ALA A 223 -14.46 0.55 -5.32
CA ALA A 223 -13.84 -0.76 -5.20
C ALA A 223 -13.19 -0.95 -3.83
N ARG A 224 -12.44 0.08 -3.38
CA ARG A 224 -11.81 0.11 -2.06
C ARG A 224 -12.83 0.04 -0.94
N ASP A 225 -13.87 0.88 -0.98
CA ASP A 225 -14.93 0.94 0.04
C ASP A 225 -15.71 -0.38 0.14
N SER A 226 -15.92 -1.06 -0.99
CA SER A 226 -16.57 -2.37 -1.04
C SER A 226 -15.60 -3.54 -0.79
N GLY A 227 -14.30 -3.26 -0.67
CA GLY A 227 -13.21 -4.20 -0.47
C GLY A 227 -13.03 -5.22 -1.60
N ILE A 228 -13.45 -4.89 -2.82
CA ILE A 228 -13.26 -5.75 -3.98
C ILE A 228 -12.05 -5.30 -4.78
N SER A 229 -11.36 -6.24 -5.43
CA SER A 229 -10.18 -5.94 -6.22
C SER A 229 -10.56 -5.39 -7.59
N MET A 230 -9.71 -4.51 -8.14
CA MET A 230 -9.86 -4.05 -9.52
C MET A 230 -9.79 -5.20 -10.52
N ARG A 231 -9.01 -6.25 -10.24
CA ARG A 231 -8.95 -7.46 -11.07
C ARG A 231 -10.32 -8.13 -11.21
N LEU A 232 -11.09 -8.22 -10.13
CA LEU A 232 -12.45 -8.76 -10.18
C LEU A 232 -13.37 -7.87 -11.04
N ILE A 233 -13.29 -6.56 -10.86
CA ILE A 233 -14.09 -5.59 -11.62
C ILE A 233 -13.79 -5.70 -13.12
N ASN A 234 -12.51 -5.73 -13.49
CA ASN A 234 -12.08 -5.87 -14.89
C ASN A 234 -12.56 -7.20 -15.47
N ARG A 235 -12.44 -8.29 -14.70
CA ARG A 235 -12.92 -9.61 -15.15
C ARG A 235 -14.42 -9.64 -15.39
N LEU A 236 -15.21 -8.98 -14.55
CA LEU A 236 -16.65 -8.82 -14.76
C LEU A 236 -16.92 -7.94 -15.99
N GLY A 237 -16.19 -6.84 -16.17
CA GLY A 237 -16.29 -6.01 -17.37
C GLY A 237 -15.99 -6.80 -18.66
N GLU A 238 -14.94 -7.62 -18.66
CA GLU A 238 -14.57 -8.50 -19.78
C GLU A 238 -15.68 -9.50 -20.08
N LEU A 239 -16.18 -10.20 -19.06
CA LEU A 239 -17.29 -11.15 -19.19
C LEU A 239 -18.54 -10.49 -19.80
N GLY A 240 -18.83 -9.25 -19.38
CA GLY A 240 -19.93 -8.47 -19.94
C GLY A 240 -19.70 -7.97 -21.36
N ASN A 241 -18.45 -7.84 -21.80
CA ASN A 241 -18.08 -7.39 -23.14
C ASN A 241 -18.02 -8.54 -24.16
N SER A 242 -17.72 -9.77 -23.73
CA SER A 242 -17.55 -10.94 -24.62
C SER A 242 -18.79 -11.34 -25.43
N GLU A 243 -20.00 -11.11 -24.93
CA GLU A 243 -21.22 -11.41 -25.71
C GLU A 243 -21.53 -10.36 -26.79
N ASP A 244 -21.05 -9.11 -26.68
CA ASP A 244 -21.27 -8.10 -27.71
C ASP A 244 -20.53 -8.46 -29.01
N LYS A 245 -19.43 -9.23 -28.90
CA LYS A 245 -18.74 -9.83 -30.05
C LYS A 245 -19.49 -11.03 -30.61
N GLN A 246 -19.95 -11.97 -29.77
CA GLN A 246 -20.68 -13.14 -30.26
C GLN A 246 -22.01 -12.79 -30.93
N GLN A 247 -22.73 -11.76 -30.46
CA GLN A 247 -23.96 -11.28 -31.10
C GLN A 247 -23.70 -10.56 -32.44
N ARG A 248 -22.57 -9.88 -32.60
CA ARG A 248 -22.18 -9.26 -33.89
C ARG A 248 -21.77 -10.30 -34.93
N PHE A 249 -21.10 -11.39 -34.56
CA PHE A 249 -20.75 -12.46 -35.50
C PHE A 249 -21.96 -13.29 -35.97
N ILE A 250 -23.03 -13.37 -35.17
CA ILE A 250 -24.26 -14.07 -35.57
C ILE A 250 -25.11 -13.22 -36.53
N ASN A 251 -25.06 -11.88 -36.42
CA ASN A 251 -25.86 -10.98 -37.26
C ASN A 251 -25.25 -10.66 -38.63
N TYR A 252 -24.00 -11.05 -38.90
CA TYR A 252 -23.35 -10.88 -40.22
C TYR A 252 -23.35 -12.16 -41.09
N SER A 253 -23.96 -13.25 -40.60
CA SER A 253 -24.06 -14.54 -41.31
C SER A 253 -25.50 -14.86 -41.75
N LYS A 254 -26.32 -13.84 -42.02
CA LYS A 254 -27.64 -13.98 -42.65
C LYS A 254 -27.75 -13.08 -43.86
#